data_AF-A0A171KNB6-F1
#
_entry.id   AF-A0A171KNB6-F1
#
_cell.length_a   1.000
_cell.length_b   1.000
_cell.length_c   1.000
_cell.angle_alpha   90.00
_cell.angle_beta   90.00
_cell.angle_gamma   90.00
#
_symmetry.space_group_name_H-M   'P 1'
#
loop_
_entity.id
_entity.type
_entity.pdbx_description
1 polymer ?
#
loop_
_entity_poly.entity_id
_entity_poly.type
_entity_poly.pdbx_seq_one_letter_code
_entity_poly.pdbx_strand_id
1 'polypeptide(L)' 'MAKKETLDPDLEALLAWCGEVELLLVEAGATIAEARAYIEEEAEWFTDQFYEGLTPEQAAKASLNDE' A
#
# COMPACT_ATOMS: atom_id res chain seq x y z
N MET A 1 5.96 -30.11 6.90
CA MET A 1 6.95 -30.02 5.80
C MET A 1 7.33 -28.56 5.69
N ALA A 2 8.46 -28.17 6.27
CA ALA A 2 9.00 -26.82 6.17
C ALA A 2 9.37 -26.56 4.70
N LYS A 3 8.57 -25.75 4.02
CA LYS A 3 8.83 -25.32 2.65
C LYS A 3 9.44 -23.94 2.78
N LYS A 4 10.71 -23.81 2.39
CA LYS A 4 11.46 -22.55 2.33
C LYS A 4 10.51 -21.41 1.94
N GLU A 5 10.29 -20.49 2.86
CA GLU A 5 9.59 -19.22 2.67
C GLU A 5 10.44 -18.36 1.72
N THR A 6 10.47 -18.70 0.43
CA THR A 6 10.56 -17.65 -0.57
C THR A 6 9.25 -16.90 -0.41
N LEU A 7 9.30 -15.73 0.26
CA LEU A 7 8.20 -14.77 0.22
C LEU A 7 7.75 -14.70 -1.24
N ASP A 8 6.45 -14.86 -1.49
CA ASP A 8 5.94 -14.73 -2.84
C ASP A 8 6.42 -13.37 -3.39
N PRO A 9 7.04 -13.31 -4.58
CA PRO A 9 7.59 -12.07 -5.11
C PRO A 9 6.51 -10.98 -5.28
N ASP A 10 5.25 -11.42 -5.43
CA ASP A 10 4.06 -10.58 -5.39
C ASP A 10 3.83 -9.94 -4.02
N LEU A 11 4.03 -10.68 -2.93
CA LEU A 11 3.92 -10.16 -1.58
C LEU A 11 5.06 -9.18 -1.26
N GLU A 12 6.28 -9.45 -1.71
CA GLU A 12 7.40 -8.50 -1.59
C GLU A 12 7.11 -7.20 -2.34
N ALA A 13 6.57 -7.32 -3.56
CA ALA A 13 6.18 -6.18 -4.38
C ALA A 13 5.03 -5.38 -3.75
N LEU A 14 4.00 -6.04 -3.21
CA LEU A 14 2.89 -5.40 -2.51
C LEU A 14 3.37 -4.66 -1.26
N LEU A 15 4.24 -5.28 -0.45
CA LEU A 15 4.80 -4.64 0.75
C LEU A 15 5.65 -3.41 0.41
N ALA A 16 6.48 -3.50 -0.64
CA ALA A 16 7.25 -2.36 -1.12
C ALA A 16 6.33 -1.25 -1.64
N TRP A 17 5.29 -1.62 -2.38
CA TRP A 17 4.30 -0.70 -2.94
C TRP A 17 3.50 0.03 -1.84
N CYS A 18 3.03 -0.68 -0.81
CA CYS A 18 2.37 -0.07 0.35
C CYS A 18 3.32 0.87 1.11
N GLY A 19 4.62 0.54 1.17
CA GLY A 19 5.63 1.44 1.75
C GLY A 19 5.78 2.75 0.97
N GLU A 20 5.66 2.73 -0.35
CA GLU A 20 5.67 3.94 -1.16
C GLU A 20 4.38 4.76 -0.97
N VAL A 21 3.22 4.10 -0.90
CA VAL A 21 1.94 4.77 -0.56
C VAL A 21 2.04 5.47 0.80
N GLU A 22 2.62 4.82 1.82
CA GLU A 22 2.83 5.42 3.14
C GLU A 22 3.61 6.73 3.05
N LEU A 23 4.72 6.74 2.31
CA LEU A 23 5.54 7.94 2.11
C LEU A 23 4.75 9.06 1.40
N LEU A 24 3.97 8.71 0.39
CA LEU A 24 3.16 9.68 -0.37
C LEU A 24 2.04 10.29 0.48
N LEU A 25 1.38 9.49 1.31
CA LEU A 25 0.41 9.98 2.28
C LEU A 25 1.06 10.93 3.30
N VAL A 26 2.29 10.62 3.73
CA VAL A 26 3.07 11.49 4.62
C VAL A 26 3.48 12.79 3.92
N GLU A 27 3.89 12.72 2.66
CA GLU A 27 4.19 13.92 1.84
C GLU A 27 2.94 14.78 1.59
N ALA A 28 1.75 14.15 1.53
CA ALA A 28 0.47 14.84 1.46
C ALA A 28 0.05 15.51 2.79
N GLY A 29 0.75 15.20 3.89
CA GLY A 29 0.57 15.84 5.20
C GLY A 29 0.05 14.91 6.31
N ALA A 30 -0.16 13.63 6.04
CA ALA A 30 -0.48 12.65 7.07
C ALA A 30 0.74 12.34 7.95
N THR A 31 0.50 11.88 9.18
CA THR A 31 1.59 11.26 9.96
C THR A 31 1.81 9.82 9.53
N ILE A 32 3.00 9.27 9.81
CA ILE A 32 3.29 7.84 9.54
C ILE A 32 2.25 6.93 10.22
N ALA A 33 1.79 7.30 11.42
CA ALA A 33 0.79 6.51 12.14
C ALA A 33 -0.58 6.54 11.44
N GLU A 34 -1.00 7.69 10.93
CA GLU A 34 -2.25 7.83 10.16
C GLU A 34 -2.16 7.09 8.83
N ALA A 35 -1.06 7.24 8.10
CA ALA A 35 -0.83 6.53 6.85
C ALA A 35 -0.87 5.01 7.04
N ARG A 36 -0.22 4.48 8.09
CA ARG A 36 -0.27 3.05 8.43
C ARG A 36 -1.66 2.58 8.80
N ALA A 37 -2.32 3.29 9.72
CA ALA A 37 -3.66 2.94 10.15
C ALA A 37 -4.62 2.93 8.95
N TYR A 38 -4.48 3.88 8.03
CA TYR A 38 -5.27 3.96 6.81
C TYR A 38 -4.95 2.82 5.82
N ILE A 39 -3.67 2.51 5.60
CA ILE A 39 -3.27 1.37 4.76
C ILE A 39 -3.74 0.04 5.36
N GLU A 40 -3.75 -0.10 6.69
CA GLU A 40 -4.29 -1.28 7.38
C GLU A 40 -5.82 -1.36 7.31
N GLU A 41 -6.52 -0.24 7.42
CA GLU A 41 -7.99 -0.15 7.28
C GLU A 41 -8.42 -0.47 5.85
N GLU A 42 -7.76 0.12 4.86
CA GLU A 42 -8.03 -0.04 3.43
C GLU A 42 -7.15 -1.12 2.78
N ALA A 43 -6.64 -2.08 3.57
CA ALA A 43 -5.70 -3.07 3.07
C ALA A 43 -6.25 -3.89 1.89
N GLU A 44 -7.55 -4.19 1.90
CA GLU A 44 -8.23 -4.88 0.79
C GLU A 44 -8.28 -4.00 -0.46
N TRP A 45 -8.57 -2.71 -0.31
CA TRP A 45 -8.60 -1.74 -1.41
C TRP A 45 -7.21 -1.54 -2.02
N PHE A 46 -6.20 -1.30 -1.19
CA PHE A 46 -4.81 -1.16 -1.65
C PHE A 46 -4.28 -2.41 -2.34
N THR A 47 -4.65 -3.58 -1.83
CA THR A 47 -4.32 -4.86 -2.46
C THR A 47 -4.98 -4.98 -3.83
N ASP A 48 -6.25 -4.59 -3.97
CA ASP A 48 -6.95 -4.56 -5.27
C ASP A 48 -6.25 -3.60 -6.24
N GLN A 49 -5.93 -2.37 -5.81
CA GLN A 49 -5.22 -1.40 -6.66
C GLN A 49 -3.86 -1.90 -7.14
N PHE A 50 -3.14 -2.64 -6.29
CA PHE A 50 -1.88 -3.27 -6.67
C PHE A 50 -2.09 -4.32 -7.77
N TYR A 51 -3.10 -5.20 -7.63
CA TYR A 51 -3.43 -6.20 -8.65
C TYR A 51 -4.05 -5.61 -9.92
N GLU A 52 -4.73 -4.47 -9.83
CA GLU A 52 -5.18 -3.66 -10.97
C GLU A 52 -4.02 -2.98 -11.70
N GLY A 53 -2.81 -2.98 -11.12
CA GLY A 53 -1.60 -2.42 -11.71
C GLY A 53 -1.47 -0.91 -11.55
N LEU A 54 -2.13 -0.32 -10.54
CA LEU A 54 -1.96 1.08 -10.21
C LEU A 54 -0.59 1.33 -9.59
N THR A 55 -0.05 2.52 -9.86
CA THR A 55 1.13 3.02 -9.17
C THR A 55 0.78 3.47 -7.74
N PRO A 56 1.72 3.42 -6.80
CA PRO A 56 1.47 3.85 -5.42
C PRO A 56 1.07 5.32 -5.35
N GLU A 57 1.60 6.18 -6.24
CA GLU A 57 1.16 7.58 -6.42
C GLU A 57 -0.31 7.70 -6.82
N GLN A 58 -0.78 6.87 -7.75
CA GLN A 58 -2.18 6.88 -8.16
C GLN A 58 -3.09 6.39 -7.04
N ALA A 59 -2.71 5.35 -6.31
CA ALA A 59 -3.50 4.84 -5.19
C ALA A 59 -3.53 5.81 -4.01
N ALA A 60 -2.39 6.40 -3.64
CA ALA A 60 -2.32 7.45 -2.61
C ALA A 60 -3.17 8.66 -3.02
N LYS A 61 -3.14 9.06 -4.29
CA LYS A 61 -3.97 10.17 -4.75
C LYS A 61 -5.46 9.81 -4.78
N ALA A 62 -5.81 8.60 -5.23
CA ALA A 62 -7.20 8.14 -5.28
C ALA A 62 -7.81 8.05 -3.87
N SER A 63 -7.06 7.51 -2.90
CA SER A 63 -7.47 7.51 -1.48
C SER A 63 -7.69 8.92 -0.91
N LEU A 64 -6.89 9.89 -1.32
CA LEU A 64 -7.05 11.30 -0.90
C LEU A 64 -8.14 12.06 -1.67
N ASN A 65 -8.70 11.51 -2.76
CA ASN A 65 -9.73 12.15 -3.58
C ASN A 65 -11.14 11.58 -3.35
N ASP A 66 -11.31 10.58 -2.49
CA ASP A 66 -12.64 10.02 -2.13
C ASP A 66 -13.39 10.88 -1.09
N GLU A 67 -13.23 12.22 -1.16
CA GLU A 67 -13.93 13.24 -0.34
C GLU A 67 -14.90 14.11 -1.16
#